data_AF-A0A1F4VM50-F1
#
_entry.id   AF-A0A1F4VM50-F1
#
_cell.length_a   1.000
_cell.length_b   1.000
_cell.length_c   1.000
_cell.angle_alpha   90.00
_cell.angle_beta   90.00
_cell.angle_gamma   90.00
#
_symmetry.space_group_name_H-M   'P 1'
#
loop_
_entity.id
_entity.type
_entity.pdbx_description
1 polymer ?
#
loop_
_entity_poly.entity_id
_entity_poly.type
_entity_poly.pdbx_seq_one_letter_code
_entity_poly.pdbx_strand_id
1 'polypeptide(L)' 'MLSHPGEIVCNKFIKINKEWHLKNKMPKNPTLEDRVKWHLEHSNNCRCREMPKDIKEELEKIKLL' A
#
# COMPACT_ATOMS: atom_id res chain seq x y z
N MET A 1 -3.06 9.14 35.28
CA MET A 1 -3.56 7.89 34.65
C MET A 1 -5.06 8.12 34.41
N LEU A 2 -5.65 8.19 33.23
CA LEU A 2 -5.26 7.96 31.85
C LEU A 2 -5.98 9.06 31.04
N SER A 3 -5.25 10.00 30.45
CA SER A 3 -5.81 10.95 29.49
C SER A 3 -5.56 10.38 28.10
N HIS A 4 -6.55 9.71 27.52
CA HIS A 4 -6.56 9.41 26.09
C HIS A 4 -7.49 10.40 25.40
N PRO A 5 -7.01 11.60 25.01
CA PRO A 5 -7.78 12.46 24.14
C PRO A 5 -7.98 11.75 22.81
N GLY A 6 -9.24 11.68 22.37
CA GLY A 6 -9.63 11.13 21.09
C GLY A 6 -8.99 11.90 19.94
N GLU A 7 -7.89 11.37 19.41
CA GLU A 7 -7.38 11.74 18.10
C GLU A 7 -8.34 11.24 17.04
N ILE A 8 -9.27 12.11 16.65
CA ILE A 8 -9.88 12.08 15.33
C ILE A 8 -8.72 12.22 14.34
N VAL A 9 -8.23 11.10 13.81
CA VAL A 9 -7.28 11.11 12.72
C VAL A 9 -8.03 11.67 11.51
N CYS A 10 -7.91 12.98 11.29
CA CYS A 10 -8.49 13.67 10.16
C CYS A 10 -8.14 12.89 8.89
N ASN A 11 -9.15 12.23 8.32
CA ASN A 11 -9.04 11.45 7.10
C ASN A 11 -8.61 12.39 5.98
N LYS A 12 -7.29 12.54 5.83
CA LYS A 12 -6.66 13.28 4.76
C LYS A 12 -7.15 12.60 3.49
N PHE A 13 -7.98 13.29 2.71
CA PHE A 13 -8.50 12.78 1.44
C PHE A 13 -7.31 12.47 0.53
N ILE A 14 -6.73 11.28 0.64
CA ILE A 14 -5.63 10.90 -0.22
C ILE A 14 -6.24 10.73 -1.61
N LYS A 15 -5.85 11.63 -2.51
CA LYS A 15 -6.32 11.65 -3.88
C LYS A 15 -5.85 10.37 -4.58
N ILE A 16 -6.72 9.37 -4.60
CA ILE A 16 -6.50 8.11 -5.29
C ILE A 16 -6.39 8.34 -6.80
N ASN A 17 -5.38 7.75 -7.42
CA ASN A 17 -5.26 7.71 -8.88
C ASN A 17 -6.22 6.65 -9.44
N LYS A 18 -7.49 7.04 -9.62
CA LYS A 18 -8.56 6.14 -10.05
C LYS A 18 -8.24 5.43 -11.37
N GLU A 19 -7.66 6.15 -12.33
CA GLU A 19 -7.30 5.59 -13.64
C GLU A 19 -6.28 4.46 -13.50
N TRP A 20 -5.26 4.64 -12.65
CA TRP A 20 -4.28 3.60 -12.39
C TRP A 20 -4.93 2.37 -11.73
N HIS A 21 -5.79 2.55 -10.73
CA HIS A 21 -6.48 1.43 -10.08
C HIS A 21 -7.43 0.67 -11.02
N LEU A 22 -8.05 1.35 -11.98
CA LEU A 22 -8.92 0.70 -12.95
C LEU A 22 -8.14 -0.17 -13.94
N LYS A 23 -6.94 0.28 -14.35
CA LYS A 23 -6.04 -0.45 -15.26
C LYS A 23 -5.23 -1.53 -14.56
N ASN A 24 -4.79 -1.28 -13.34
CA ASN A 24 -3.91 -2.15 -12.55
C ASN A 24 -4.68 -2.64 -11.32
N LYS A 25 -5.67 -3.52 -11.53
CA LYS A 25 -6.39 -4.16 -10.42
C LYS A 25 -5.53 -5.30 -9.87
N MET A 26 -5.54 -5.46 -8.55
CA MET A 26 -4.91 -6.63 -7.93
C MET A 26 -5.62 -7.91 -8.45
N PRO A 27 -4.88 -8.93 -8.90
CA PRO A 27 -5.45 -10.23 -9.25
C PRO A 27 -6.21 -10.85 -8.07
N LYS A 28 -7.14 -11.78 -8.34
CA LYS A 28 -7.92 -12.45 -7.28
C LYS A 28 -7.05 -13.35 -6.38
N ASN A 29 -6.07 -14.04 -6.98
CA ASN A 29 -5.10 -14.89 -6.28
C ASN A 29 -3.69 -14.49 -6.74
N PRO A 30 -3.18 -13.31 -6.31
CA PRO A 30 -1.89 -12.85 -6.76
C PRO A 30 -0.78 -13.65 -6.08
N THR A 31 0.26 -14.00 -6.83
CA THR A 31 1.48 -14.52 -6.23
C THR A 31 2.17 -13.43 -5.40
N LEU A 32 3.15 -13.82 -4.59
CA LEU A 32 3.94 -12.84 -3.83
C LEU A 32 4.64 -11.84 -4.75
N GLU A 33 5.19 -12.30 -5.87
CA GLU A 33 5.81 -11.45 -6.89
C GLU A 33 4.82 -10.46 -7.49
N ASP A 34 3.61 -10.91 -7.85
CA ASP A 34 2.55 -10.03 -8.37
C ASP A 34 2.18 -8.96 -7.35
N ARG A 35 2.04 -9.35 -6.07
CA ARG A 35 1.72 -8.41 -4.99
C ARG A 35 2.81 -7.37 -4.82
N VAL A 36 4.08 -7.80 -4.80
CA VAL A 36 5.25 -6.93 -4.66
C VAL A 36 5.29 -5.92 -5.82
N LYS A 37 5.23 -6.42 -7.06
CA LYS A 37 5.25 -5.59 -8.26
C LYS A 37 4.11 -4.57 -8.25
N TRP A 38 2.90 -5.02 -7.94
CA TRP A 38 1.74 -4.13 -7.83
C TRP A 38 1.95 -3.03 -6.78
N HIS A 39 2.50 -3.36 -5.61
CA HIS A 39 2.72 -2.36 -4.55
C HIS A 39 3.85 -1.38 -4.89
N LEU A 40 4.88 -1.80 -5.62
CA LEU A 40 5.92 -0.92 -6.14
C LEU A 40 5.35 0.07 -7.16
N GLU A 41 4.57 -0.40 -8.13
CA GLU A 41 3.92 0.45 -9.13
C GLU A 41 2.87 1.36 -8.48
N HIS A 42 2.11 0.85 -7.51
CA HIS A 42 1.17 1.63 -6.71
C HIS A 42 1.89 2.76 -5.99
N SER A 43 2.97 2.50 -5.25
CA SER A 43 3.74 3.55 -4.54
C SER A 43 4.25 4.67 -5.47
N ASN A 44 4.59 4.32 -6.72
CA ASN A 44 5.02 5.28 -7.73
C ASN A 44 3.86 6.09 -8.34
N ASN A 45 2.70 5.47 -8.60
CA ASN A 45 1.57 6.10 -9.33
C ASN A 45 0.45 6.63 -8.42
N CYS A 46 0.30 6.05 -7.24
CA CYS A 46 -0.79 6.25 -6.30
C CYS A 46 -0.34 5.99 -4.86
N ARG A 47 -0.03 7.05 -4.10
CA ARG A 47 0.37 6.93 -2.69
C ARG A 47 -0.84 6.90 -1.75
N CYS A 48 -1.95 6.29 -2.20
CA CYS A 48 -3.19 6.26 -1.42
C CYS A 48 -3.10 5.41 -0.15
N ARG A 49 -2.15 4.48 -0.12
CA ARG A 49 -1.92 3.60 1.01
C ARG A 49 -0.44 3.30 1.15
N GLU A 50 0.02 3.24 2.39
CA GLU A 50 1.35 2.73 2.71
C GLU A 50 1.49 1.24 2.34
N MET A 51 2.72 0.85 2.00
CA MET A 51 3.03 -0.55 1.70
C MET A 51 2.95 -1.40 2.98
N PRO A 52 2.16 -2.49 2.99
CA PRO A 52 2.02 -3.37 4.15
C PRO A 52 3.33 -4.06 4.51
N LYS A 53 3.50 -4.37 5.81
CA LYS A 53 4.74 -4.93 6.37
C LYS A 53 5.12 -6.27 5.72
N ASP A 54 4.15 -7.16 5.52
CA ASP A 54 4.39 -8.46 4.88
C ASP A 54 5.04 -8.35 3.49
N ILE A 55 4.72 -7.29 2.74
CA ILE A 55 5.32 -7.03 1.41
C ILE A 55 6.74 -6.47 1.55
N LYS A 56 6.98 -5.61 2.53
CA LYS A 56 8.32 -5.07 2.82
C LYS A 56 9.27 -6.19 3.25
N GLU A 57 8.82 -7.05 4.15
CA GLU A 57 9.60 -8.20 4.61
C GLU A 57 9.92 -9.16 3.46
N GLU A 58 8.98 -9.35 2.52
CA GLU A 58 9.23 -10.18 1.35
C GLU A 58 10.22 -9.51 0.38
N LEU A 59 10.12 -8.19 0.18
CA LEU A 59 11.10 -7.43 -0.61
C LEU A 59 12.52 -7.53 -0.03
N GLU A 60 12.65 -7.46 1.29
CA GLU A 60 13.92 -7.64 2.00
C GLU A 60 14.48 -9.06 1.82
N LYS A 61 13.62 -10.09 1.87
CA LYS A 61 14.02 -11.49 1.61
C LYS A 61 14.52 -11.72 0.19
N ILE A 62 13.91 -11.05 -0.79
CA ILE A 62 14.31 -11.13 -2.21
C ILE A 62 15.57 -10.28 -2.50
N LYS A 63 16.12 -9.56 -1.50
CA LYS A 63 17.28 -8.65 -1.62
C LYS A 63 17.09 -7.54 -2.66
N LEU A 64 15.86 -7.05 -2.80
CA LEU A 64 15.52 -5.90 -3.65
C LEU A 64 15.56 -4.56 -2.88
N LEU A 65 16.00 -4.61 -1.62
CA LEU A 65 16.27 -3.50 -0.72
C LEU A 65 17.62 -3.73 -0.01
#